data_AF-A0A1M6QJE0-F1
#
_entry.id   AF-A0A1M6QJE0-F1
#
_cell.length_a   1.000
_cell.length_b   1.000
_cell.length_c   1.000
_cell.angle_alpha   90.00
_cell.angle_beta   90.00
_cell.angle_gamma   90.00
#
_symmetry.space_group_name_H-M   'P 1'
#
loop_
_entity.id
_entity.type
_entity.pdbx_description
1 polymer ?
#
loop_
_entity_poly.entity_id
_entity_poly.type
_entity_poly.pdbx_seq_one_letter_code
_entity_poly.pdbx_strand_id
1 'polypeptide(L)' 'MADWEPKIVAFLCNWCSYGAADLAGVSRMQYPANIRVVRIPCTGRMSPKFALAAFRKGADAVWVSG' A
#
# COMPACT_ATOMS: atom_id res chain seq x y z
N MET A 1 -1.43 -4.00 27.62
CA MET A 1 -0.96 -2.95 26.70
C MET A 1 -1.59 -3.28 25.36
N ALA A 2 -2.28 -2.36 24.69
CA ALA A 2 -2.80 -2.67 23.36
C ALA A 2 -1.59 -2.86 22.43
N ASP A 3 -1.47 -4.02 21.80
CA ASP A 3 -0.38 -4.32 20.88
C ASP A 3 -0.42 -3.32 19.72
N TRP A 4 0.71 -2.67 19.45
CA TRP A 4 0.82 -1.69 18.37
C TRP A 4 0.86 -2.41 17.02
N GLU A 5 -0.03 -2.06 16.10
CA GLU A 5 0.00 -2.52 14.71
C GLU A 5 0.40 -1.38 13.75
N PRO A 6 1.42 -1.57 12.89
CA PRO A 6 1.87 -0.51 11.99
C PRO A 6 0.86 -0.23 10.89
N LYS A 7 0.53 1.03 10.67
CA LYS A 7 -0.36 1.49 9.58
C LYS A 7 0.45 1.70 8.31
N ILE A 8 0.27 0.81 7.33
CA ILE A 8 1.00 0.84 6.07
C ILE A 8 0.10 1.37 4.96
N VAL A 9 0.53 2.42 4.25
CA VAL A 9 -0.13 2.91 3.05
C VAL A 9 0.65 2.42 1.82
N ALA A 10 0.00 1.65 0.96
CA ALA A 10 0.62 1.07 -0.23
C ALA A 10 0.12 1.75 -1.51
N PHE A 11 1.02 2.34 -2.30
CA PHE A 11 0.71 2.86 -3.63
C PHE A 11 1.05 1.81 -4.68
N LEU A 12 0.02 1.20 -5.27
CA LEU A 12 0.17 0.11 -6.23
C LEU A 12 -0.24 0.57 -7.63
N CYS A 13 0.58 0.26 -8.63
CA CYS A 13 0.22 0.52 -10.01
C CYS A 13 -0.96 -0.36 -10.46
N ASN A 14 -1.78 0.16 -11.35
CA ASN A 14 -2.97 -0.53 -11.86
C ASN A 14 -2.63 -1.79 -12.67
N TRP A 15 -1.46 -1.83 -13.31
CA TRP A 15 -1.14 -2.85 -14.32
C TRP A 15 -0.46 -4.09 -13.76
N CYS A 16 0.53 -3.92 -12.87
CA CYS A 16 1.32 -5.02 -12.32
C CYS A 16 0.92 -5.31 -10.86
N SER A 17 1.27 -4.40 -9.93
CA SER A 17 1.20 -4.70 -8.50
C SER A 17 -0.22 -4.79 -7.97
N TYR A 18 -1.16 -3.98 -8.47
CA TYR A 18 -2.56 -4.09 -8.08
C TYR A 18 -3.17 -5.42 -8.58
N GLY A 19 -2.83 -5.84 -9.80
CA GLY A 19 -3.22 -7.15 -10.32
C GLY A 19 -2.60 -8.31 -9.52
N ALA A 20 -1.36 -8.18 -9.05
CA ALA A 20 -0.75 -9.15 -8.15
C ALA A 20 -1.44 -9.20 -6.78
N ALA A 21 -1.89 -8.06 -6.25
CA ALA A 21 -2.69 -8.02 -5.03
C ALA A 21 -4.06 -8.68 -5.21
N ASP A 22 -4.71 -8.47 -6.35
CA ASP A 22 -5.96 -9.16 -6.71
C ASP A 22 -5.73 -10.67 -6.82
N LEU A 23 -4.63 -11.10 -7.45
CA LEU A 23 -4.25 -12.50 -7.55
C LEU A 23 -4.00 -13.12 -6.17
N ALA A 24 -3.30 -12.42 -5.27
CA ALA A 24 -3.09 -12.89 -3.90
C ALA A 24 -4.42 -13.12 -3.17
N GLY A 25 -5.42 -12.25 -3.40
CA GLY A 25 -6.78 -12.42 -2.89
C GLY A 25 -7.50 -13.64 -3.49
N VAL A 26 -7.45 -13.81 -4.82
CA VAL A 26 -8.03 -14.97 -5.52
C VAL A 26 -7.39 -16.29 -5.05
N SER A 27 -6.08 -16.28 -4.85
CA SER A 27 -5.29 -17.42 -4.34
C SER A 27 -5.42 -17.63 -2.82
N ARG A 28 -6.22 -16.80 -2.12
CA ARG A 28 -6.44 -16.87 -0.67
C ARG A 28 -5.16 -16.79 0.16
N MET A 29 -4.14 -16.10 -0.35
CA MET A 29 -2.89 -15.87 0.37
C MET A 29 -3.19 -14.96 1.57
N GLN A 30 -2.97 -15.48 2.78
CA GLN A 30 -3.18 -14.69 4.00
C GLN A 30 -2.03 -13.72 4.21
N TYR A 31 -2.37 -12.50 4.60
CA TYR A 31 -1.42 -11.45 4.94
C TYR A 31 -2.02 -10.58 6.07
N PRO A 32 -1.19 -9.82 6.80
CA PRO A 32 -1.69 -8.95 7.86
C PRO A 32 -2.63 -7.84 7.33
N ALA A 33 -3.71 -7.54 8.05
CA ALA A 33 -4.73 -6.56 7.65
C ALA A 33 -4.31 -5.08 7.85
N ASN A 34 -3.01 -4.83 8.02
CA ASN A 34 -2.46 -3.54 8.39
C ASN A 34 -2.09 -2.64 7.19
N ILE A 35 -2.19 -3.19 5.97
CA ILE A 35 -1.92 -2.52 4.70
C ILE A 35 -3.21 -1.94 4.10
N ARG A 36 -3.14 -0.70 3.64
CA ARG A 36 -4.22 -0.01 2.90
C ARG A 36 -3.73 0.42 1.53
N VAL A 37 -4.33 -0.14 0.49
CA VAL A 37 -3.92 0.08 -0.89
C VAL A 37 -4.57 1.35 -1.47
N VAL A 38 -3.74 2.17 -2.10
CA VAL A 38 -4.14 3.31 -2.94
C VAL A 38 -3.72 2.99 -4.37
N ARG A 39 -4.71 2.80 -5.24
CA ARG A 39 -4.46 2.49 -6.65
C ARG A 39 -4.02 3.74 -7.41
N ILE A 40 -2.92 3.63 -8.15
CA ILE A 40 -2.41 4.66 -9.07
C ILE A 40 -2.28 4.08 -10.49
N PRO A 41 -2.41 4.89 -11.56
CA PRO A 41 -2.36 4.36 -12.93
C PRO A 41 -1.00 3.71 -13.27
N CYS A 42 0.10 4.29 -12.78
CA CYS A 42 1.46 3.78 -12.93
C CYS A 42 2.30 4.32 -11.76
N THR A 43 3.40 3.65 -11.38
CA THR A 43 4.37 4.19 -10.39
C THR A 43 4.98 5.52 -10.82
N GLY A 44 5.00 5.82 -12.12
CA GLY A 44 5.37 7.15 -12.62
C GLY A 44 4.47 8.30 -12.11
N ARG A 45 3.25 7.99 -11.62
CA ARG A 45 2.38 8.98 -10.96
C ARG A 45 2.84 9.31 -9.54
N MET A 46 3.66 8.46 -8.92
CA MET A 46 4.12 8.62 -7.55
C MET A 46 5.00 9.86 -7.42
N SER A 47 4.75 10.64 -6.39
CA SER A 47 5.55 11.81 -6.03
C SER A 47 5.99 11.70 -4.57
N PRO A 48 7.18 12.20 -4.20
CA PRO A 48 7.57 12.30 -2.79
C PRO A 48 6.52 12.99 -1.91
N LYS A 49 5.74 13.93 -2.48
CA LYS A 49 4.64 14.61 -1.78
C LYS A 49 3.57 13.64 -1.27
N PHE A 50 3.30 12.54 -1.97
CA PHE A 50 2.34 11.53 -1.53
C PHE A 50 2.84 10.75 -0.33
N ALA A 51 4.13 10.35 -0.33
CA ALA A 51 4.75 9.69 0.81
C ALA A 51 4.75 10.61 2.04
N LEU A 52 5.18 11.86 1.89
CA LEU A 52 5.18 12.85 2.97
C LEU A 52 3.77 13.14 3.51
N ALA A 53 2.76 13.19 2.63
CA ALA A 53 1.37 13.36 3.05
C ALA A 53 0.84 12.14 3.83
N ALA A 54 1.25 10.92 3.45
CA ALA A 54 0.91 9.70 4.18
C ALA A 54 1.53 9.70 5.58
N PHE A 55 2.83 10.01 5.70
CA PHE A 55 3.49 10.15 7.00
C PHE A 55 2.84 11.23 7.87
N ARG A 56 2.51 12.40 7.30
CA ARG A 56 1.81 13.47 8.03
C ARG A 56 0.41 13.06 8.52
N LYS A 57 -0.24 12.09 7.86
CA LYS A 57 -1.54 11.55 8.27
C LYS A 57 -1.42 10.38 9.27
N GLY A 58 -0.21 10.06 9.73
CA GLY A 58 0.02 9.02 10.73
C GLY A 58 0.18 7.62 10.15
N ALA A 59 0.67 7.50 8.90
CA ALA A 59 1.19 6.22 8.41
C ALA A 59 2.56 5.94 9.06
N ASP A 60 2.76 4.70 9.50
CA ASP A 60 4.05 4.25 10.05
C ASP A 60 5.02 3.82 8.92
N ALA A 61 4.47 3.43 7.77
CA ALA A 61 5.24 3.12 6.58
C ALA A 61 4.48 3.43 5.28
N VAL A 62 5.26 3.68 4.23
CA VAL A 62 4.76 3.86 2.86
C VAL A 62 5.44 2.83 1.97
N TRP A 63 4.63 2.02 1.30
CA TRP A 63 5.09 1.06 0.29
C TRP A 63 4.71 1.57 -1.10
N VAL A 64 5.65 1.55 -2.04
CA VAL A 64 5.39 1.85 -3.45
C VAL A 64 5.83 0.65 -4.28
N SER A 65 4.95 0.17 -5.16
CA SER A 65 5.25 -0.93 -6.08
C SER A 65 4.59 -0.68 -7.44
N GLY A 66 5.30 -1.09 -8.49
CA GLY A 66 4.92 -0.89 -9.90
C GLY A 66 5.03 -2.13 -10.75
#